data_AF-A0A1Q5RWV4-F1
#
_entry.id   AF-A0A1Q5RWV4-F1
#
_cell.length_a   1.000
_cell.length_b   1.000
_cell.length_c   1.000
_cell.angle_alpha   90.00
_cell.angle_beta   90.00
_cell.angle_gamma   90.00
#
_symmetry.space_group_name_H-M   'P 1'
#
loop_
_entity.id
_entity.type
_entity.pdbx_description
1 polymer ?
#
loop_
_entity_poly.entity_id
_entity_poly.type
_entity_poly.pdbx_seq_one_letter_code
_entity_poly.pdbx_strand_id
1 'polypeptide(L)' 'MQSIKHYRAFQVDPDGHVFGCINLVCADDDEAKRQAASFAQDHRIELWRLDMRIAQFDQAPAIVHEQAAS' A
#
# COMPACT_ATOMS: atom_id res chain seq x y z
N MET A 1 13.44 -18.28 16.36
CA MET A 1 14.08 -17.52 15.26
C MET A 1 12.96 -17.04 14.36
N GLN A 2 12.70 -15.73 14.26
CA GLN A 2 11.69 -15.25 13.32
C GLN A 2 12.29 -15.33 11.91
N SER A 3 11.60 -15.98 10.98
CA SER A 3 12.03 -16.01 9.58
C SER A 3 11.60 -14.72 8.92
N ILE A 4 12.56 -14.05 8.28
CA ILE A 4 12.28 -12.93 7.40
C ILE A 4 11.41 -13.42 6.22
N LYS A 5 10.43 -12.61 5.83
CA LYS A 5 9.47 -12.89 4.75
C LYS A 5 9.54 -11.79 3.71
N HIS A 6 9.29 -12.17 2.47
CA HIS A 6 9.25 -11.25 1.33
C HIS A 6 7.81 -10.88 0.99
N TYR A 7 7.58 -9.58 0.81
CA TYR A 7 6.31 -9.01 0.42
C TYR A 7 6.47 -8.09 -0.78
N ARG A 8 5.37 -7.82 -1.47
CA ARG A 8 5.28 -6.83 -2.55
C ARG A 8 4.16 -5.86 -2.23
N ALA A 9 4.46 -4.58 -2.22
CA ALA A 9 3.49 -3.51 -2.18
C ALA A 9 3.33 -2.96 -3.60
N PHE A 10 2.24 -3.33 -4.27
CA PHE A 10 1.92 -2.84 -5.61
C PHE A 10 1.20 -1.50 -5.51
N GLN A 11 1.67 -0.53 -6.29
CA GLN A 11 0.97 0.73 -6.48
C GLN A 11 -0.03 0.55 -7.61
N VAL A 12 -1.30 0.82 -7.30
CA VAL A 12 -2.42 0.57 -8.21
C VAL A 12 -3.12 1.89 -8.50
N ASP A 13 -3.32 2.19 -9.77
CA ASP A 13 -4.07 3.36 -10.21
C ASP A 13 -5.59 3.18 -9.95
N PRO A 14 -6.40 4.23 -10.16
CA PRO A 14 -7.86 4.14 -10.01
C PRO A 14 -8.53 3.12 -10.94
N ASP A 15 -7.96 2.85 -12.12
CA ASP A 15 -8.47 1.89 -13.10
C ASP A 15 -8.14 0.43 -12.72
N GLY A 16 -7.27 0.22 -11.73
CA GLY A 16 -6.86 -1.11 -11.28
C GLY A 16 -5.55 -1.61 -11.90
N HIS A 17 -4.85 -0.79 -12.67
CA HIS A 17 -3.56 -1.18 -13.23
C HIS A 17 -2.43 -0.98 -12.21
N VAL A 18 -1.55 -1.98 -12.15
CA VAL A 18 -0.30 -1.90 -11.39
C VAL A 18 0.70 -1.09 -12.21
N PHE A 19 1.18 0.02 -11.66
CA PHE A 19 2.21 0.85 -12.30
C PHE A 19 3.54 0.88 -11.51
N GLY A 20 3.54 0.35 -10.29
CA GLY A 20 4.73 0.30 -9.42
C GLY A 20 4.74 -0.89 -8.48
N CYS A 21 5.94 -1.28 -8.04
CA CYS A 21 6.14 -2.40 -7.10
C CYS A 21 7.30 -2.09 -6.14
N ILE A 22 7.02 -2.15 -4.85
CA ILE A 22 8.01 -2.00 -3.78
C ILE A 22 8.17 -3.36 -3.10
N ASN A 23 9.39 -3.90 -3.09
CA ASN A 23 9.69 -5.14 -2.38
C ASN A 23 9.94 -4.83 -0.89
N LEU A 24 9.24 -5.53 0.01
CA LEU A 24 9.45 -5.42 1.44
C LEU A 24 10.00 -6.71 2.02
N VAL A 25 10.81 -6.56 3.06
CA VAL A 25 11.45 -7.64 3.79
C VAL A 25 11.10 -7.42 5.26
N CYS A 26 10.15 -8.20 5.78
CA CYS A 26 9.56 -7.99 7.10
C CYS A 26 9.54 -9.30 7.90
N ALA A 27 9.49 -9.19 9.23
CA ALA A 27 9.43 -10.35 10.11
C ALA A 27 8.05 -11.02 10.10
N ASP A 28 6.98 -10.21 9.98
CA ASP A 28 5.60 -10.68 9.98
C ASP A 28 4.66 -9.80 9.14
N ASP A 29 3.39 -10.22 9.08
CA ASP A 29 2.36 -9.56 8.28
C ASP A 29 1.97 -8.20 8.87
N ASP A 30 2.10 -8.00 10.19
CA ASP A 30 1.72 -6.75 10.83
C ASP A 30 2.76 -5.66 10.61
N GLU A 31 4.04 -6.02 10.62
CA GLU A 31 5.11 -5.14 10.15
C GLU A 31 4.94 -4.79 8.67
N ALA A 32 4.69 -5.78 7.81
CA ALA A 32 4.49 -5.54 6.38
C ALA A 32 3.29 -4.61 6.12
N LYS A 33 2.18 -4.78 6.85
CA LYS A 33 1.01 -3.89 6.78
C LYS A 33 1.34 -2.46 7.21
N ARG A 34 2.08 -2.27 8.31
CA ARG A 34 2.48 -0.92 8.77
C ARG A 34 3.34 -0.22 7.72
N GLN A 35 4.31 -0.92 7.13
CA GLN A 35 5.15 -0.36 6.06
C GLN A 35 4.32 -0.06 4.81
N ALA A 36 3.48 -0.99 4.35
CA ALA A 36 2.64 -0.81 3.17
C ALA A 36 1.66 0.36 3.30
N ALA A 37 1.04 0.54 4.47
CA ALA A 37 0.14 1.66 4.75
C ALA A 37 0.83 3.02 4.61
N SER A 38 2.13 3.12 4.91
CA SER A 38 2.88 4.38 4.79
C SER A 38 3.03 4.87 3.34
N PHE A 39 2.91 3.97 2.36
CA PHE A 39 2.97 4.29 0.93
C PHE A 39 1.61 4.71 0.35
N ALA A 40 0.51 4.54 1.10
CA ALA A 40 -0.85 4.82 0.62
C ALA A 40 -1.23 6.32 0.64
N GLN A 41 -0.25 7.22 0.75
CA GLN A 41 -0.50 8.66 0.74
C GLN A 41 -0.95 9.13 -0.66
N ASP A 42 -0.24 8.69 -1.70
CA ASP A 42 -0.44 9.18 -3.07
C ASP A 42 -1.22 8.21 -3.96
N HIS A 43 -1.25 6.93 -3.61
CA HIS A 43 -1.84 5.87 -4.44
C HIS A 43 -2.42 4.74 -3.61
N ARG A 44 -3.37 4.00 -4.17
CA ARG A 44 -3.82 2.75 -3.57
C ARG A 44 -2.66 1.75 -3.57
N ILE A 45 -2.48 1.05 -2.46
CA ILE A 45 -1.46 0.02 -2.27
C ILE A 45 -2.13 -1.32 -2.05
N GLU A 46 -1.72 -2.33 -2.81
CA GLU A 46 -2.02 -3.72 -2.51
C GLU A 46 -0.79 -4.42 -1.95
N LEU A 47 -0.92 -5.03 -0.77
CA LEU A 47 0.14 -5.82 -0.14
C LEU A 47 -0.07 -7.30 -0.45
N TRP A 48 0.96 -7.92 -1.03
CA TRP A 48 0.95 -9.32 -1.43
C TRP A 48 2.12 -10.09 -0.80
N ARG A 49 1.89 -11.37 -0.49
CA ARG A 49 2.92 -12.35 -0.16
C ARG A 49 2.71 -13.55 -1.07
N LEU A 50 3.73 -13.84 -1.88
CA LEU A 50 3.64 -14.83 -2.96
C LEU A 50 2.48 -14.49 -3.90
N ASP A 51 1.45 -15.34 -3.92
CA ASP A 51 0.24 -15.29 -4.74
C ASP A 51 -1.01 -14.82 -3.96
N MET A 52 -0.83 -14.40 -2.71
CA MET A 52 -1.92 -13.99 -1.82
C MET A 52 -1.88 -12.50 -1.50
N ARG A 53 -2.97 -11.80 -1.81
CA ARG A 53 -3.21 -10.43 -1.33
C ARG A 53 -3.60 -10.48 0.14
N ILE A 54 -2.84 -9.78 0.98
CA ILE A 54 -2.94 -9.82 2.44
C ILE A 54 -3.61 -8.56 3.00
N ALA A 55 -3.50 -7.45 2.29
CA ALA A 55 -4.15 -6.18 2.61
C ALA A 55 -4.26 -5.29 1.38
N GLN A 56 -5.20 -4.35 1.43
CA GLN A 56 -5.33 -3.23 0.50
C GLN A 56 -5.45 -1.95 1.34
N PHE A 57 -4.77 -0.90 0.93
CA PHE A 57 -4.79 0.42 1.55
C PHE A 57 -5.18 1.42 0.47
N ASP A 58 -6.36 2.01 0.59
CA ASP A 58 -6.79 3.07 -0.30
C ASP A 58 -6.11 4.39 0.07
N GLN A 59 -6.09 5.34 -0.87
CA GLN A 59 -5.60 6.67 -0.59
C GLN A 59 -6.34 7.27 0.60
N ALA A 60 -5.61 7.93 1.50
CA ALA A 60 -6.25 8.80 2.46
C ALA A 60 -7.13 9.79 1.69
N PRO A 61 -8.40 10.01 2.08
CA PRO A 61 -9.25 10.96 1.37
C PRO A 61 -8.52 12.29 1.33
N ALA A 62 -8.24 12.79 0.11
CA ALA A 62 -7.72 14.12 -0.07
C ALA A 62 -8.71 15.05 0.65
N ILE A 63 -8.24 15.73 1.70
CA ILE A 63 -9.04 16.78 2.33
C ILE A 63 -9.19 17.82 1.22
N VAL A 64 -10.34 17.80 0.54
CA VAL A 64 -10.65 18.75 -0.52
C VAL A 64 -10.66 20.10 0.17
N HIS A 65 -9.61 20.90 -0.03
CA HIS A 65 -9.66 22.32 0.30
C HIS A 65 -10.66 22.93 -0.69
N GLU A 66 -11.92 22.90 -0.31
CA GLU A 66 -12.99 23.62 -0.98
C GLU A 66 -12.65 25.11 -0.85
N GLN A 67 -11.96 25.64 -1.87
CA GLN A 67 -11.75 27.07 -2.00
C GLN A 67 -13.11 27.68 -2.31
N ALA A 68 -13.78 28.15 -1.27
CA ALA A 68 -14.92 29.04 -1.39
C ALA A 68 -14.47 30.30 -2.14
N ALA A 69 -14.87 30.41 -3.41
CA ALA A 69 -14.79 31.65 -4.16
C ALA A 69 -15.63 32.71 -3.44
N SER A 70 -15.00 33.84 -3.13
CA SER A 70 -15.64 35.06 -2.64
C SER A 70 -16.25 35.86 -3.78
#